data_AF-A0A2H0PB09-F1
#
_entry.id   AF-A0A2H0PB09-F1
#
_cell.length_a   1.000
_cell.length_b   1.000
_cell.length_c   1.000
_cell.angle_alpha   90.00
_cell.angle_beta   90.00
_cell.angle_gamma   90.00
#
_symmetry.space_group_name_H-M   'P 1'
#
loop_
_entity.id
_entity.type
_entity.pdbx_description
1 polymer ?
#
loop_
_entity_poly.entity_id
_entity_poly.type
_entity_poly.pdbx_seq_one_letter_code
_entity_poly.pdbx_strand_id
1 'polypeptide(L)'
;MAIILDKDSKILVQGFTGSQGTFHSKQCLDYGTQIVAGVTPGRGGQTHLDRPVFNTVHDAVRNTGAFVSMILVPAPYAADSILEAVDGGCSVVICITEGIPIMEMAKVKRYIQQVERSGREITLIGPNCPGVITPGQCKVGIMPAFIHKPGSIGVVSRSGTLTYEAVDQLTKRGFGQSTVVGIGGDPINGSNFSDILAKF
;
A
#
# COMPACT_ATOMS: atom_id res chain seq x y z
N MET A 1 -5.01 18.49 -0.95
CA MET A 1 -4.09 18.08 0.13
C MET A 1 -3.97 16.57 0.03
N ALA A 2 -2.75 16.02 -0.04
CA ALA A 2 -2.55 14.58 -0.10
C ALA A 2 -2.38 14.02 1.32
N ILE A 3 -2.87 12.80 1.55
CA ILE A 3 -2.65 12.07 2.82
C ILE A 3 -2.00 10.72 2.51
N ILE A 4 -1.17 10.21 3.43
CA ILE A 4 -0.48 8.90 3.36
C ILE A 4 0.57 8.80 2.24
N LEU A 5 0.21 9.13 1.00
CA LEU A 5 1.05 9.05 -0.18
C LEU A 5 0.99 10.34 -1.00
N ASP A 6 2.13 10.72 -1.54
CA ASP A 6 2.32 11.83 -2.46
C ASP A 6 3.34 11.45 -3.56
N LYS A 7 3.67 12.42 -4.42
CA LYS A 7 4.61 12.23 -5.52
C LYS A 7 6.04 11.87 -5.07
N ASP A 8 6.41 12.19 -3.82
CA ASP A 8 7.77 12.03 -3.27
C ASP A 8 7.92 10.72 -2.49
N SER A 9 6.80 10.00 -2.32
CA SER A 9 6.76 8.71 -1.65
C SER A 9 7.59 7.67 -2.40
N LYS A 10 8.52 7.01 -1.70
CA LYS A 10 9.37 5.94 -2.25
C LYS A 10 8.85 4.56 -1.84
N ILE A 11 8.46 3.78 -2.84
CA ILE A 11 7.76 2.50 -2.65
C ILE A 11 8.71 1.34 -2.90
N LEU A 12 8.72 0.37 -2.00
CA LEU A 12 9.18 -0.99 -2.28
C LEU A 12 8.00 -1.94 -2.45
N VAL A 13 8.19 -3.03 -3.20
CA VAL A 13 7.15 -4.04 -3.43
C VAL A 13 7.59 -5.40 -2.89
N GLN A 14 6.83 -5.96 -1.95
CA GLN A 14 7.00 -7.34 -1.48
C GLN A 14 6.20 -8.30 -2.36
N GLY A 15 6.85 -9.37 -2.83
CA GLY A 15 6.29 -10.24 -3.87
C GLY A 15 6.50 -9.68 -5.29
N PHE A 16 7.49 -8.81 -5.47
CA PHE A 16 7.70 -8.02 -6.69
C PHE A 16 7.80 -8.84 -7.98
N THR A 17 8.53 -9.96 -7.96
CA THR A 17 8.70 -10.80 -9.15
C THR A 17 7.59 -11.83 -9.35
N GLY A 18 6.56 -11.83 -8.49
CA GLY A 18 5.36 -12.65 -8.67
C GLY A 18 4.48 -12.11 -9.80
N SER A 19 3.50 -12.88 -10.26
CA SER A 19 2.59 -12.48 -11.35
C SER A 19 1.83 -11.18 -11.02
N GLN A 20 1.16 -11.14 -9.85
CA GLN A 20 0.42 -9.96 -9.40
C GLN A 20 1.36 -8.79 -9.05
N GLY A 21 2.50 -9.09 -8.41
CA GLY A 21 3.59 -8.14 -8.16
C GLY A 21 4.02 -7.42 -9.42
N THR A 22 4.32 -8.18 -10.47
CA THR A 22 4.76 -7.66 -11.77
C THR A 22 3.68 -6.83 -12.44
N PHE A 23 2.45 -7.35 -12.52
CA PHE A 23 1.34 -6.69 -13.21
C PHE A 23 1.00 -5.34 -12.58
N HIS A 24 0.80 -5.30 -11.26
CA HIS A 24 0.41 -4.07 -10.59
C HIS A 24 1.57 -3.09 -10.41
N SER A 25 2.81 -3.58 -10.24
CA SER A 25 3.97 -2.68 -10.20
C SER A 25 4.17 -1.96 -11.53
N LYS A 26 3.99 -2.67 -12.65
CA LYS A 26 4.03 -2.04 -13.98
C LYS A 26 2.99 -0.94 -14.10
N GLN A 27 1.74 -1.19 -13.71
CA GLN A 27 0.69 -0.16 -13.73
C GLN A 27 0.97 1.03 -12.81
N CYS A 28 1.58 0.79 -11.64
CA CYS A 28 1.97 1.87 -10.74
C CYS A 28 3.12 2.70 -11.33
N LEU A 29 4.11 2.06 -11.95
CA LEU A 29 5.19 2.73 -12.68
C LEU A 29 4.65 3.55 -13.85
N ASP A 30 3.77 2.97 -14.67
CA ASP A 30 3.13 3.65 -15.80
C ASP A 30 2.29 4.86 -15.34
N TYR A 31 1.77 4.83 -14.11
CA TYR A 31 1.07 5.96 -13.49
C TYR A 31 1.99 7.07 -12.95
N GLY A 32 3.29 6.79 -12.82
CA GLY A 32 4.28 7.72 -12.26
C GLY A 32 4.63 7.48 -10.78
N THR A 33 4.17 6.37 -10.17
CA THR A 33 4.56 6.01 -8.80
C THR A 33 6.06 5.70 -8.73
N GLN A 34 6.75 6.26 -7.72
CA GLN A 34 8.18 6.00 -7.49
C GLN A 34 8.41 4.64 -6.81
N ILE A 35 8.25 3.55 -7.56
CA ILE A 35 8.75 2.24 -7.13
C ILE A 35 10.27 2.23 -7.27
N VAL A 36 10.98 2.08 -6.15
CA VAL A 36 12.45 2.15 -6.08
C VAL A 36 13.11 0.78 -5.85
N ALA A 37 12.35 -0.21 -5.37
CA ALA A 37 12.87 -1.54 -5.08
C ALA A 37 11.77 -2.60 -5.11
N GLY A 38 12.19 -3.86 -5.30
CA GLY A 38 11.37 -5.02 -5.01
C GLY A 38 12.03 -5.97 -4.02
N VAL A 39 11.23 -6.75 -3.31
CA VAL A 39 11.67 -7.80 -2.40
C VAL A 39 11.10 -9.13 -2.87
N THR A 40 11.98 -10.10 -3.10
CA THR A 40 11.62 -11.50 -3.33
C THR A 40 12.76 -12.38 -2.81
N PRO A 41 12.55 -13.09 -1.69
CA PRO A 41 13.56 -13.97 -1.11
C PRO A 41 14.13 -14.97 -2.14
N GLY A 42 15.46 -15.09 -2.18
CA GLY A 42 16.18 -15.92 -3.13
C GLY A 42 16.45 -15.28 -4.49
N ARG A 43 15.99 -14.04 -4.73
CA ARG A 43 16.22 -13.28 -5.98
C ARG A 43 16.97 -11.97 -5.77
N GLY A 44 17.53 -11.73 -4.59
CA GLY A 44 18.35 -10.56 -4.32
C GLY A 44 19.52 -10.41 -5.30
N GLY A 45 19.80 -9.18 -5.73
CA GLY A 45 20.84 -8.85 -6.72
C GLY A 45 20.36 -8.89 -8.17
N GLN A 46 19.15 -9.36 -8.43
CA GLN A 46 18.54 -9.30 -9.77
C GLN A 46 17.92 -7.92 -10.04
N THR A 47 17.51 -7.71 -11.29
CA THR A 47 16.70 -6.56 -11.70
C THR A 47 15.37 -7.07 -12.23
N HIS A 48 14.28 -6.37 -11.93
CA HIS A 48 12.94 -6.63 -12.45
C HIS A 48 12.20 -5.31 -12.68
N LEU A 49 11.53 -5.14 -13.82
CA LEU A 49 10.93 -3.86 -14.23
C LEU A 49 11.89 -2.67 -14.11
N ASP A 50 13.17 -2.88 -14.45
CA ASP A 50 14.26 -1.90 -14.33
C ASP A 50 14.45 -1.36 -12.90
N ARG A 51 14.12 -2.15 -11.88
CA ARG A 51 14.34 -1.85 -10.46
C ARG A 51 15.12 -2.96 -9.77
N PRO A 52 15.96 -2.63 -8.76
CA PRO A 52 16.72 -3.62 -8.02
C PRO A 52 15.80 -4.53 -7.19
N VAL A 53 16.14 -5.82 -7.16
CA VAL A 53 15.47 -6.83 -6.32
C VAL A 53 16.38 -7.18 -5.13
N PHE A 54 15.80 -7.22 -3.94
CA PHE A 54 16.46 -7.56 -2.70
C PHE A 54 15.87 -8.84 -2.08
N ASN A 55 16.64 -9.49 -1.21
CA ASN A 55 16.17 -10.63 -0.46
C ASN A 55 15.31 -10.23 0.75
N THR A 56 15.56 -9.05 1.33
CA THR A 56 14.91 -8.56 2.54
C THR A 56 14.43 -7.11 2.36
N VAL A 57 13.40 -6.73 3.12
CA VAL A 57 12.94 -5.34 3.24
C VAL A 57 14.06 -4.47 3.81
N HIS A 58 14.78 -4.94 4.83
CA HIS A 58 15.88 -4.20 5.45
C HIS A 58 16.92 -3.74 4.43
N ASP A 59 17.35 -4.64 3.54
CA ASP A 59 18.31 -4.29 2.50
C ASP A 59 17.71 -3.31 1.50
N ALA A 60 16.46 -3.51 1.08
CA ALA A 60 15.78 -2.60 0.17
C ALA A 60 15.67 -1.19 0.75
N VAL A 61 15.21 -1.05 2.00
CA VAL A 61 15.07 0.23 2.69
C VAL A 61 16.44 0.90 2.85
N ARG A 62 17.46 0.18 3.34
CA ARG A 62 18.81 0.72 3.54
C ARG A 62 19.43 1.27 2.26
N ASN A 63 19.21 0.60 1.13
CA ASN A 63 19.82 0.98 -0.15
C ASN A 63 19.03 2.04 -0.93
N THR A 64 17.73 2.18 -0.69
CA THR A 64 16.86 3.03 -1.54
C THR A 64 16.15 4.16 -0.79
N GLY A 65 16.09 4.07 0.55
CA GLY A 65 15.31 4.98 1.38
C GLY A 65 13.80 4.82 1.18
N ALA A 66 13.34 3.67 0.69
CA ALA A 66 11.91 3.35 0.65
C ALA A 66 11.34 3.37 2.07
N PHE A 67 10.15 3.96 2.23
CA PHE A 67 9.42 3.98 3.50
C PHE A 67 7.98 3.46 3.37
N VAL A 68 7.55 3.19 2.13
CA VAL A 68 6.25 2.59 1.79
C VAL A 68 6.47 1.17 1.27
N SER A 69 5.75 0.20 1.82
CA SER A 69 5.75 -1.20 1.34
C SER A 69 4.40 -1.58 0.74
N MET A 70 4.38 -1.96 -0.55
CA MET A 70 3.23 -2.59 -1.20
C MET A 70 3.36 -4.10 -1.13
N ILE A 71 2.37 -4.79 -0.57
CA ILE A 71 2.42 -6.26 -0.38
C ILE A 71 1.46 -6.94 -1.35
N LEU A 72 2.05 -7.74 -2.25
CA LEU A 72 1.37 -8.60 -3.23
C LEU A 72 1.82 -10.07 -3.04
N VAL A 73 1.82 -10.49 -1.78
CA VAL A 73 2.30 -11.81 -1.32
C VAL A 73 1.09 -12.72 -1.02
N PRO A 74 1.12 -14.04 -1.29
CA PRO A 74 0.04 -14.95 -0.94
C PRO A 74 -0.33 -14.92 0.56
N ALA A 75 -1.60 -15.17 0.88
CA ALA A 75 -2.15 -15.07 2.23
C ALA A 75 -1.36 -15.79 3.33
N PRO A 76 -0.84 -17.02 3.13
CA PRO A 76 -0.06 -17.72 4.17
C PRO A 76 1.22 -16.98 4.61
N TYR A 77 1.74 -16.06 3.79
CA TYR A 77 2.99 -15.35 4.05
C TYR A 77 2.81 -13.85 4.26
N ALA A 78 1.62 -13.31 3.95
CA ALA A 78 1.40 -11.87 3.95
C ALA A 78 1.46 -11.23 5.35
N ALA A 79 1.06 -11.95 6.40
CA ALA A 79 1.21 -11.45 7.78
C ALA A 79 2.69 -11.25 8.14
N ASP A 80 3.54 -12.22 7.81
CA ASP A 80 4.99 -12.14 8.02
C ASP A 80 5.61 -11.00 7.20
N SER A 81 5.17 -10.82 5.94
CA SER A 81 5.59 -9.67 5.12
C SER A 81 5.16 -8.31 5.69
N ILE A 82 4.03 -8.22 6.40
CA ILE A 82 3.65 -6.98 7.10
C ILE A 82 4.63 -6.73 8.25
N LEU A 83 4.92 -7.76 9.06
CA LEU A 83 5.87 -7.65 10.16
C LEU A 83 7.25 -7.25 9.66
N GLU A 84 7.75 -7.90 8.59
CA GLU A 84 9.04 -7.57 7.96
C GLU A 84 9.07 -6.13 7.44
N ALA A 85 7.98 -5.64 6.85
CA ALA A 85 7.89 -4.24 6.39
C ALA A 85 8.08 -3.25 7.54
N VAL A 86 7.36 -3.47 8.64
CA VAL A 86 7.40 -2.60 9.82
C VAL A 86 8.77 -2.67 10.50
N ASP A 87 9.31 -3.87 10.69
CA ASP A 87 10.63 -4.10 11.28
C ASP A 87 11.74 -3.46 10.43
N GLY A 88 11.65 -3.65 9.11
CA GLY A 88 12.57 -3.10 8.10
C GLY A 88 12.56 -1.58 7.94
N GLY A 89 11.71 -0.87 8.69
CA GLY A 89 11.72 0.60 8.75
C GLY A 89 10.63 1.29 7.93
N CYS A 90 9.72 0.56 7.29
CA CYS A 90 8.60 1.20 6.59
C CYS A 90 7.62 1.82 7.60
N SER A 91 7.26 3.08 7.37
CA SER A 91 6.22 3.78 8.14
C SER A 91 4.83 3.60 7.53
N VAL A 92 4.76 3.24 6.24
CA VAL A 92 3.50 2.96 5.55
C VAL A 92 3.56 1.56 4.94
N VAL A 93 2.55 0.74 5.23
CA VAL A 93 2.42 -0.61 4.69
C VAL A 93 1.03 -0.74 4.06
N ILE A 94 0.97 -1.19 2.81
CA ILE A 94 -0.27 -1.36 2.06
C ILE A 94 -0.36 -2.83 1.66
N CYS A 95 -1.20 -3.58 2.38
CA CYS A 95 -1.40 -5.00 2.15
C CYS A 95 -2.64 -5.22 1.28
N ILE A 96 -2.43 -5.69 0.05
CA ILE A 96 -3.53 -5.96 -0.89
C ILE A 96 -4.15 -7.33 -0.62
N THR A 97 -3.33 -8.28 -0.17
CA THR A 97 -3.67 -9.70 -0.02
C THR A 97 -4.97 -9.94 0.74
N GLU A 98 -5.85 -10.75 0.16
CA GLU A 98 -7.06 -11.25 0.80
C GLU A 98 -6.82 -12.64 1.42
N GLY A 99 -7.55 -12.95 2.50
CA GLY A 99 -7.57 -14.30 3.09
C GLY A 99 -6.52 -14.56 4.16
N ILE A 100 -5.91 -13.50 4.72
CA ILE A 100 -5.00 -13.64 5.87
C ILE A 100 -5.84 -14.14 7.08
N PRO A 101 -5.41 -15.19 7.80
CA PRO A 101 -6.13 -15.64 8.98
C PRO A 101 -6.29 -14.52 10.02
N ILE A 102 -7.49 -14.38 10.59
CA ILE A 102 -7.82 -13.31 11.55
C ILE A 102 -6.83 -13.30 12.74
N MET A 103 -6.43 -14.48 13.22
CA MET A 103 -5.47 -14.60 14.32
C MET A 103 -4.07 -14.07 13.97
N GLU A 104 -3.65 -14.16 12.71
CA GLU A 104 -2.39 -13.56 12.26
C GLU A 104 -2.50 -12.04 12.21
N MET A 105 -3.63 -11.51 11.72
CA MET A 105 -3.87 -10.06 11.75
C MET A 105 -3.96 -9.49 13.17
N ALA A 106 -4.50 -10.25 14.14
CA ALA A 106 -4.48 -9.85 15.54
C ALA A 106 -3.05 -9.72 16.10
N LYS A 107 -2.14 -10.65 15.72
CA LYS A 107 -0.71 -10.57 16.07
C LYS A 107 -0.04 -9.35 15.42
N VAL A 108 -0.30 -9.12 14.14
CA VAL A 108 0.19 -7.94 13.40
C VAL A 108 -0.23 -6.64 14.10
N LYS A 109 -1.50 -6.50 14.45
CA LYS A 109 -2.00 -5.30 15.17
C LYS A 109 -1.31 -5.12 16.52
N ARG A 110 -1.11 -6.20 17.28
CA ARG A 110 -0.40 -6.14 18.56
C ARG A 110 1.05 -5.69 18.37
N TYR A 111 1.75 -6.22 17.38
CA TYR A 111 3.14 -5.83 17.09
C TYR A 111 3.25 -4.36 16.68
N ILE A 112 2.36 -3.88 15.79
CA ILE A 112 2.31 -2.47 15.41
C ILE A 112 2.11 -1.57 16.63
N GLN A 113 1.16 -1.90 17.52
CA GLN A 113 0.96 -1.15 18.76
C GLN A 113 2.20 -1.12 19.67
N GLN A 114 2.99 -2.20 19.68
CA GLN A 114 4.26 -2.23 20.43
C GLN A 114 5.30 -1.31 19.80
N VAL A 115 5.40 -1.29 18.47
CA VAL A 115 6.29 -0.39 17.73
C VAL A 115 5.88 1.07 17.92
N GLU A 116 4.58 1.39 17.90
CA GLU A 116 4.07 2.74 18.13
C GLU A 116 4.41 3.27 19.52
N ARG A 117 4.43 2.42 20.55
CA ARG A 117 4.88 2.79 21.90
C ARG A 117 6.36 3.19 21.96
N SER A 118 7.16 2.84 20.96
CA SER A 118 8.55 3.30 20.81
C SER A 118 8.67 4.66 20.10
N GLY A 119 7.54 5.27 19.73
CA GLY A 119 7.47 6.59 19.09
C GLY A 119 7.45 6.55 17.56
N ARG A 120 7.39 5.37 16.94
CA ARG A 120 7.29 5.19 15.48
C ARG A 120 5.83 5.08 15.04
N GLU A 121 5.31 6.08 14.34
CA GLU A 121 3.97 5.99 13.74
C GLU A 121 3.98 5.04 12.55
N ILE A 122 3.04 4.09 12.53
CA ILE A 122 2.89 3.10 11.46
C ILE A 122 1.47 3.19 10.89
N THR A 123 1.37 3.41 9.58
CA THR A 123 0.10 3.34 8.86
C THR A 123 0.01 2.03 8.09
N LEU A 124 -0.85 1.11 8.52
CA LEU A 124 -1.17 -0.12 7.78
C LEU A 124 -2.53 0.03 7.09
N ILE A 125 -2.55 -0.05 5.76
CA ILE A 125 -3.78 -0.11 4.96
C ILE A 125 -4.02 -1.56 4.51
N GLY A 126 -5.26 -2.02 4.63
CA GLY A 126 -5.63 -3.41 4.41
C GLY A 126 -5.46 -4.29 5.66
N PRO A 127 -5.39 -5.62 5.52
CA PRO A 127 -5.36 -6.41 4.28
C PRO A 127 -6.68 -6.38 3.50
N ASN A 128 -6.77 -7.18 2.44
CA ASN A 128 -7.96 -7.32 1.61
C ASN A 128 -8.49 -5.97 1.11
N CYS A 129 -7.65 -5.21 0.42
CA CYS A 129 -7.94 -3.82 0.07
C CYS A 129 -7.47 -3.46 -1.35
N PRO A 130 -8.07 -2.44 -1.98
CA PRO A 130 -7.60 -1.96 -3.27
C PRO A 130 -6.31 -1.12 -3.17
N GLY A 131 -5.95 -0.65 -1.96
CA GLY A 131 -4.80 0.21 -1.70
C GLY A 131 -5.15 1.69 -1.58
N VAL A 132 -4.17 2.56 -1.91
CA VAL A 132 -4.27 4.03 -1.80
C VAL A 132 -3.86 4.70 -3.10
N ILE A 133 -4.57 5.75 -3.48
CA ILE A 133 -4.21 6.60 -4.63
C ILE A 133 -4.41 8.07 -4.29
N THR A 134 -3.38 8.87 -4.54
CA THR A 134 -3.43 10.34 -4.59
C THR A 134 -3.41 10.72 -6.08
N PRO A 135 -4.54 11.13 -6.67
CA PRO A 135 -4.64 11.30 -8.11
C PRO A 135 -3.61 12.28 -8.68
N GLY A 136 -2.97 11.89 -9.78
CA GLY A 136 -1.93 12.65 -10.46
C GLY A 136 -0.57 12.65 -9.75
N GLN A 137 -0.42 11.91 -8.64
CA GLN A 137 0.82 11.91 -7.86
C GLN A 137 1.34 10.51 -7.60
N CYS A 138 0.53 9.64 -6.99
CA CYS A 138 1.00 8.33 -6.55
C CYS A 138 -0.16 7.35 -6.43
N LYS A 139 0.06 6.14 -6.94
CA LYS A 139 -0.86 5.01 -6.87
C LYS A 139 -0.14 3.80 -6.30
N VAL A 140 -0.66 3.24 -5.21
CA VAL A 140 -0.16 2.00 -4.62
C VAL A 140 -1.32 1.04 -4.39
N GLY A 141 -1.40 0.02 -5.23
CA GLY A 141 -2.44 -1.00 -5.19
C GLY A 141 -3.06 -1.28 -6.55
N ILE A 142 -4.30 -1.75 -6.55
CA ILE A 142 -4.92 -2.44 -7.69
C ILE A 142 -6.07 -1.66 -8.35
N MET A 143 -6.37 -0.45 -7.88
CA MET A 143 -7.45 0.38 -8.42
C MET A 143 -7.19 0.85 -9.87
N PRO A 144 -8.20 0.96 -10.74
CA PRO A 144 -8.03 1.57 -12.06
C PRO A 144 -7.71 3.06 -11.93
N ALA A 145 -6.58 3.50 -12.47
CA ALA A 145 -6.13 4.88 -12.27
C ALA A 145 -6.94 5.90 -13.10
N PHE A 146 -7.40 5.51 -14.29
CA PHE A 146 -8.01 6.40 -15.29
C PHE A 146 -9.35 7.02 -14.86
N ILE A 147 -10.04 6.46 -13.87
CA ILE A 147 -11.29 7.03 -13.33
C ILE A 147 -11.05 8.16 -12.32
N HIS A 148 -9.81 8.34 -11.87
CA HIS A 148 -9.46 9.31 -10.85
C HIS A 148 -9.05 10.65 -11.48
N LYS A 149 -9.38 11.75 -10.80
CA LYS A 149 -9.00 13.10 -11.21
C LYS A 149 -8.58 13.89 -9.97
N PRO A 150 -7.48 14.68 -10.00
CA PRO A 150 -7.14 15.55 -8.88
C PRO A 150 -8.30 16.47 -8.50
N GLY A 151 -8.60 16.56 -7.21
CA GLY A 151 -9.71 17.33 -6.66
C GLY A 151 -9.62 17.50 -5.15
N SER A 152 -10.74 17.86 -4.53
CA SER A 152 -10.80 18.21 -3.10
C SER A 152 -11.47 17.15 -2.22
N ILE A 153 -12.12 16.13 -2.79
CA ILE A 153 -12.90 15.15 -2.02
C ILE A 153 -12.02 13.99 -1.56
N GLY A 154 -11.94 13.79 -0.24
CA GLY A 154 -11.36 12.58 0.35
C GLY A 154 -12.34 11.41 0.29
N VAL A 155 -11.85 10.21 -0.04
CA VAL A 155 -12.68 9.00 -0.06
C VAL A 155 -12.03 7.92 0.80
N VAL A 156 -12.79 7.38 1.75
CA VAL A 156 -12.40 6.20 2.54
C VAL A 156 -13.48 5.13 2.42
N SER A 157 -13.09 3.88 2.18
CA SER A 157 -14.03 2.78 1.93
C SER A 157 -13.46 1.42 2.30
N ARG A 158 -14.35 0.49 2.67
CA ARG A 158 -14.02 -0.93 2.89
C ARG A 158 -14.13 -1.79 1.63
N SER A 159 -14.79 -1.30 0.58
CA SER A 159 -15.06 -2.06 -0.64
C SER A 159 -14.32 -1.47 -1.84
N GLY A 160 -13.61 -2.30 -2.60
CA GLY A 160 -12.87 -1.86 -3.80
C GLY A 160 -13.80 -1.33 -4.89
N THR A 161 -14.68 -2.16 -5.43
CA THR A 161 -15.54 -1.79 -6.57
C THR A 161 -16.50 -0.64 -6.25
N LEU A 162 -17.06 -0.60 -5.04
CA LEU A 162 -17.90 0.52 -4.61
C LEU A 162 -17.12 1.84 -4.51
N THR A 163 -15.82 1.77 -4.16
CA THR A 163 -14.94 2.94 -4.22
C THR A 163 -14.82 3.46 -5.65
N TYR A 164 -14.70 2.57 -6.64
CA TYR A 164 -14.55 2.96 -8.03
C TYR A 164 -15.80 3.65 -8.56
N GLU A 165 -16.99 3.17 -8.19
CA GLU A 165 -18.26 3.83 -8.51
C GLU A 165 -18.35 5.24 -7.92
N ALA A 166 -17.98 5.42 -6.65
CA ALA A 166 -17.99 6.73 -6.01
C ALA A 166 -16.98 7.68 -6.67
N VAL A 167 -15.77 7.20 -6.94
CA VAL A 167 -14.72 7.95 -7.62
C VAL A 167 -15.16 8.39 -9.01
N ASP A 168 -15.72 7.48 -9.82
CA ASP A 168 -16.18 7.79 -11.17
C ASP A 168 -17.28 8.86 -11.16
N GLN A 169 -18.24 8.76 -10.23
CA GLN A 169 -19.28 9.79 -10.06
C GLN A 169 -18.70 11.14 -9.68
N LEU A 170 -17.75 11.19 -8.73
CA LEU A 170 -17.08 12.43 -8.32
C LEU A 170 -16.30 13.05 -9.48
N THR A 171 -15.61 12.24 -10.28
CA THR A 171 -14.84 12.67 -11.45
C THR A 171 -15.76 13.23 -12.53
N LYS A 172 -16.82 12.50 -12.90
CA LYS A 172 -17.80 12.92 -13.93
C LYS A 172 -18.56 14.18 -13.56
N ARG A 173 -18.78 14.43 -12.27
CA ARG A 173 -19.38 15.67 -11.76
C ARG A 173 -18.38 16.82 -11.59
N GLY A 174 -17.10 16.60 -11.92
CA GLY A 174 -16.07 17.63 -11.92
C GLY A 174 -15.42 17.91 -10.56
N PHE A 175 -15.76 17.15 -9.50
CA PHE A 175 -15.19 17.35 -8.17
C PHE A 175 -13.76 16.80 -8.03
N GLY A 176 -13.51 15.62 -8.58
CA GLY A 176 -12.24 14.89 -8.39
C GLY A 176 -12.01 14.44 -6.95
N GLN A 177 -10.81 13.93 -6.65
CA GLN A 177 -10.44 13.37 -5.35
C GLN A 177 -9.08 13.89 -4.88
N SER A 178 -8.93 14.07 -3.57
CA SER A 178 -7.67 14.44 -2.92
C SER A 178 -6.78 13.21 -2.73
N THR A 179 -7.26 12.25 -1.94
CA THR A 179 -6.71 10.90 -1.79
C THR A 179 -7.88 9.92 -1.59
N VAL A 180 -7.77 8.74 -2.19
CA VAL A 180 -8.73 7.64 -2.06
C VAL A 180 -8.04 6.49 -1.32
N VAL A 181 -8.62 6.07 -0.21
CA VAL A 181 -8.09 5.05 0.69
C VAL A 181 -9.07 3.89 0.80
N GLY A 182 -8.71 2.73 0.26
CA GLY A 182 -9.42 1.49 0.54
C GLY A 182 -8.84 0.83 1.78
N ILE A 183 -9.53 0.89 2.92
CA ILE A 183 -9.05 0.35 4.21
C ILE A 183 -9.19 -1.16 4.34
N GLY A 184 -9.96 -1.78 3.45
CA GLY A 184 -10.12 -3.23 3.32
C GLY A 184 -11.38 -3.83 3.95
N GLY A 185 -11.69 -5.04 3.48
CA GLY A 185 -12.90 -5.78 3.84
C GLY A 185 -12.77 -6.61 5.12
N ASP A 186 -11.55 -6.93 5.54
CA ASP A 186 -11.32 -7.88 6.64
C ASP A 186 -11.81 -7.35 8.01
N PRO A 187 -12.17 -8.24 8.96
CA PRO A 187 -12.65 -7.82 10.28
C PRO A 187 -11.57 -7.13 11.14
N ILE A 188 -10.31 -7.53 10.98
CA ILE A 188 -9.15 -6.90 11.61
C ILE A 188 -8.29 -6.32 10.50
N ASN A 189 -8.43 -5.02 10.29
CA ASN A 189 -7.62 -4.26 9.36
C ASN A 189 -6.64 -3.33 10.09
N GLY A 190 -5.68 -2.78 9.36
CA GLY A 190 -4.63 -1.92 9.89
C GLY A 190 -5.16 -0.58 10.38
N SER A 191 -5.85 0.17 9.51
CA SER A 191 -6.45 1.47 9.81
C SER A 191 -7.96 1.43 9.61
N ASN A 192 -8.71 1.98 10.56
CA ASN A 192 -10.17 2.07 10.49
C ASN A 192 -10.63 3.43 9.92
N PHE A 193 -11.94 3.66 9.85
CA PHE A 193 -12.50 4.92 9.35
C PHE A 193 -12.03 6.15 10.13
N SER A 194 -12.03 6.10 11.46
CA SER A 194 -11.60 7.21 12.32
C SER A 194 -10.14 7.58 12.07
N ASP A 195 -9.27 6.58 11.90
CA ASP A 195 -7.85 6.80 11.65
C ASP A 195 -7.62 7.58 10.33
N ILE A 196 -8.40 7.25 9.28
CA ILE A 196 -8.30 7.92 7.98
C ILE A 196 -8.99 9.29 8.00
N LEU A 197 -10.15 9.40 8.64
CA LEU A 197 -10.86 10.67 8.78
C LEU A 197 -10.04 11.70 9.53
N ALA A 198 -9.24 11.30 10.54
CA ALA A 198 -8.33 12.19 11.25
C ALA A 198 -7.17 12.71 10.39
N LYS A 199 -6.89 12.09 9.23
CA LYS A 199 -5.84 12.52 8.31
C LYS A 199 -6.37 13.47 7.21
N PHE A 200 -7.67 13.42 6.89
CA PHE A 200 -8.32 14.30 5.90
C PHE A 200 -8.49 15.73 6.41
#